data_AF-A0A925SJK3-F1
#
_entry.id   AF-A0A925SJK3-F1
#
_cell.length_a   1.000
_cell.length_b   1.000
_cell.length_c   1.000
_cell.angle_alpha   90.00
_cell.angle_beta   90.00
_cell.angle_gamma   90.00
#
_symmetry.space_group_name_H-M   'P 1'
#
loop_
_entity.id
_entity.type
_entity.pdbx_description
1 polymer ?
#
loop_
_entity_poly.entity_id
_entity_poly.type
_entity_poly.pdbx_seq_one_letter_code
_entity_poly.pdbx_strand_id
1 'polypeptide(L)'
;SKLSEAEVADAIELTALAKRTRKLRANGELHRLMDPFKGEQAAWMIVAADRSEAVVTYVHRLAEAHLPPMRLSGGHPSPLHLKLAGLDPEAVYRAVDGPAGEWRGDILMNVGLPYEITTDFESIFWHLKRV
;
A
#
# COMPACT_ATOMS: atom_id res chain seq x y z
N SER A 1 22.45 -19.94 -10.28
CA SER A 1 21.21 -20.23 -9.54
C SER A 1 20.05 -20.25 -10.52
N LYS A 2 19.08 -21.17 -10.38
CA LYS A 2 17.83 -21.19 -11.18
C LYS A 2 16.66 -20.91 -10.23
N LEU A 3 15.65 -20.19 -10.69
CA LEU A 3 14.43 -19.94 -9.94
C LEU A 3 13.64 -21.24 -9.74
N SER A 4 13.01 -21.38 -8.58
CA SER A 4 12.00 -22.41 -8.30
C SER A 4 10.70 -22.15 -9.08
N GLU A 5 9.85 -23.16 -9.17
CA GLU A 5 8.53 -23.01 -9.83
C GLU A 5 7.65 -21.97 -9.14
N ALA A 6 7.72 -21.87 -7.81
CA ALA A 6 7.01 -20.86 -7.02
C ALA A 6 7.50 -19.44 -7.37
N GLU A 7 8.82 -19.22 -7.37
CA GLU A 7 9.39 -17.91 -7.75
C GLU A 7 9.08 -17.52 -9.20
N VAL A 8 8.97 -18.50 -10.11
CA VAL A 8 8.55 -18.26 -11.49
C VAL A 8 7.07 -17.84 -11.55
N ALA A 9 6.20 -18.49 -10.78
CA ALA A 9 4.79 -18.12 -10.70
C ALA A 9 4.62 -16.68 -10.17
N ASP A 10 5.31 -16.35 -9.07
CA ASP A 10 5.32 -15.00 -8.50
C ASP A 10 5.79 -13.97 -9.54
N ALA A 11 6.86 -14.26 -10.29
CA ALA A 11 7.38 -13.38 -11.32
C ALA A 11 6.37 -13.14 -12.45
N ILE A 12 5.58 -14.14 -12.83
CA ILE A 12 4.50 -14.01 -13.82
C ILE A 12 3.41 -13.08 -13.30
N GLU A 13 2.96 -13.28 -12.05
CA GLU A 13 1.93 -12.45 -11.43
C GLU A 13 2.37 -10.99 -11.28
N LEU A 14 3.59 -10.77 -10.78
CA LEU A 14 4.18 -9.44 -10.65
C LEU A 14 4.35 -8.76 -12.01
N THR A 15 4.74 -9.51 -13.05
CA THR A 15 4.82 -8.98 -14.42
C THR A 15 3.44 -8.55 -14.94
N ALA A 16 2.41 -9.35 -14.67
CA ALA A 16 1.04 -9.02 -15.06
C ALA A 16 0.54 -7.76 -14.33
N LEU A 17 0.77 -7.68 -13.02
CA LEU A 17 0.44 -6.51 -12.20
C LEU A 17 1.15 -5.25 -12.72
N ALA A 18 2.45 -5.37 -13.00
CA ALA A 18 3.24 -4.29 -13.57
C ALA A 18 2.67 -3.83 -14.92
N LYS A 19 2.25 -4.74 -15.80
CA LYS A 19 1.62 -4.37 -17.07
C LYS A 19 0.29 -3.66 -16.87
N ARG A 20 -0.58 -4.13 -15.97
CA ARG A 20 -1.91 -3.54 -15.69
C ARG A 20 -1.81 -2.08 -15.23
N THR A 21 -0.82 -1.78 -14.39
CA THR A 21 -0.65 -0.47 -13.73
C THR A 21 0.38 0.44 -14.42
N ARG A 22 0.94 0.00 -15.56
CA ARG A 22 2.02 0.72 -16.27
C ARG A 22 1.64 2.15 -16.65
N LYS A 23 0.43 2.37 -17.17
CA LYS A 23 -0.02 3.72 -17.61
C LYS A 23 -0.11 4.67 -16.42
N LEU A 24 -0.73 4.22 -15.32
CA LEU A 24 -0.82 4.96 -14.08
C LEU A 24 0.57 5.32 -13.54
N ARG A 25 1.49 4.35 -13.46
CA ARG A 25 2.85 4.63 -12.96
C ARG A 25 3.65 5.60 -13.81
N ALA A 26 3.43 5.62 -15.12
CA ALA A 26 4.16 6.50 -16.03
C ALA A 26 3.63 7.95 -16.01
N ASN A 27 2.32 8.13 -15.81
CA ASN A 27 1.65 9.41 -16.05
C ASN A 27 0.95 9.99 -14.81
N GLY A 28 0.84 9.24 -13.72
CA GLY A 28 0.15 9.66 -12.50
C GLY A 28 0.99 10.57 -11.62
N GLU A 29 0.32 11.20 -10.66
CA GLU A 29 0.94 12.08 -9.67
C GLU A 29 1.52 11.26 -8.51
N LEU A 30 2.82 11.42 -8.25
CA LEU A 30 3.51 10.76 -7.15
C LEU A 30 3.35 11.54 -5.84
N HIS A 31 2.77 10.90 -4.84
CA HIS A 31 2.75 11.38 -3.46
C HIS A 31 3.67 10.50 -2.59
N ARG A 32 4.67 11.12 -1.96
CA ARG A 32 5.43 10.47 -0.88
C ARG A 32 4.60 10.54 0.40
N LEU A 33 4.33 9.38 0.98
CA LEU A 33 3.52 9.25 2.20
C LEU A 33 4.39 9.10 3.44
N MET A 34 5.50 8.37 3.32
CA MET A 34 6.50 8.20 4.38
C MET A 34 7.91 8.38 3.81
N ASP A 35 8.79 8.96 4.62
CA ASP A 35 10.16 9.29 4.25
C ASP A 35 11.12 8.14 4.64
N PRO A 36 11.76 7.46 3.67
CA PRO A 36 12.66 6.33 3.94
C PRO A 36 13.91 6.70 4.74
N PHE A 37 14.22 7.99 4.89
CA PHE A 37 15.39 8.46 5.64
C PHE A 37 15.05 8.89 7.08
N LYS A 38 13.77 8.88 7.45
CA LYS A 38 13.31 9.27 8.80
C LYS A 38 12.86 8.10 9.66
N GLY A 39 12.90 6.88 9.14
CA GLY A 39 12.55 5.67 9.87
C GLY A 39 12.71 4.40 9.03
N GLU A 40 12.22 3.29 9.56
CA GLU A 40 12.32 1.95 8.96
C GLU A 40 11.20 1.66 7.94
N GLN A 41 10.44 2.67 7.55
CA GLN A 41 9.26 2.56 6.70
C GLN A 41 9.35 3.54 5.54
N ALA A 42 8.92 3.09 4.37
CA ALA A 42 8.78 3.91 3.19
C ALA A 42 7.42 3.66 2.57
N ALA A 43 6.74 4.72 2.16
CA ALA A 43 5.45 4.58 1.51
C ALA A 43 5.27 5.69 0.48
N TRP A 44 4.71 5.32 -0.65
CA TRP A 44 4.35 6.25 -1.70
C TRP A 44 3.09 5.76 -2.41
N MET A 45 2.44 6.69 -3.09
CA MET A 45 1.34 6.36 -3.98
C MET A 45 1.40 7.16 -5.26
N ILE A 46 0.83 6.59 -6.32
CA ILE A 46 0.68 7.25 -7.61
C ILE A 46 -0.80 7.30 -7.95
N VAL A 47 -1.32 8.49 -8.20
CA VAL A 47 -2.76 8.76 -8.41
C VAL A 47 -3.01 9.21 -9.84
N ALA A 48 -4.07 8.72 -10.47
CA ALA A 48 -4.48 9.18 -11.79
C ALA A 48 -4.92 10.66 -11.73
N ALA A 49 -4.69 11.43 -12.78
CA ALA A 49 -5.05 12.85 -12.83
C ALA A 49 -6.56 13.10 -12.60
N ASP A 50 -7.41 12.17 -13.03
CA ASP A 50 -8.87 12.20 -12.83
C ASP A 50 -9.32 11.51 -11.53
N ARG A 51 -8.35 11.09 -10.70
CA ARG A 51 -8.51 10.38 -9.43
C ARG A 51 -9.32 9.08 -9.55
N SER A 52 -9.38 8.49 -10.75
CA SER A 52 -10.12 7.24 -11.00
C SER A 52 -9.44 5.99 -10.44
N GLU A 53 -8.11 6.01 -10.32
CA GLU A 53 -7.35 4.91 -9.74
C GLU A 53 -6.08 5.41 -9.06
N ALA A 54 -5.58 4.62 -8.12
CA ALA A 54 -4.33 4.85 -7.43
C ALA A 54 -3.60 3.54 -7.16
N VAL A 55 -2.27 3.57 -7.16
CA VAL A 55 -1.45 2.47 -6.63
C VAL A 55 -0.70 2.96 -5.41
N VAL A 56 -0.71 2.15 -4.36
CA VAL A 56 -0.05 2.44 -3.09
C VAL A 56 0.98 1.36 -2.85
N THR A 57 2.17 1.76 -2.44
CA THR A 57 3.23 0.83 -2.04
C THR A 57 3.73 1.23 -0.67
N TYR A 58 3.76 0.25 0.22
CA TYR A 58 4.36 0.33 1.53
C TYR A 58 5.51 -0.68 1.58
N VAL A 59 6.65 -0.26 2.11
CA VAL A 59 7.82 -1.13 2.31
C VAL A 59 8.33 -0.90 3.72
N HIS A 60 8.62 -2.00 4.41
CA HIS A 60 9.28 -2.00 5.69
C HIS A 60 10.71 -2.53 5.56
N ARG A 61 11.68 -1.94 6.25
CA ARG A 61 13.09 -2.37 6.17
C ARG A 61 13.45 -3.36 7.28
N LEU A 62 13.33 -2.96 8.54
CA LEU A 62 13.57 -3.85 9.70
C LEU A 62 12.34 -3.83 10.61
N ALA A 63 11.71 -4.99 10.79
CA ALA A 63 10.74 -5.25 11.83
C ALA A 63 11.44 -5.13 13.18
N GLU A 64 11.26 -3.98 13.82
CA GLU A 64 11.73 -3.80 15.18
C GLU A 64 11.06 -4.85 16.08
N ALA A 65 11.87 -5.76 16.63
CA ALA A 65 11.46 -6.72 17.67
C ALA A 65 10.87 -6.02 18.93
N HIS A 66 11.02 -4.69 19.02
CA HIS A 66 10.55 -3.84 20.10
C HIS A 66 9.75 -2.62 19.61
N LEU A 67 8.96 -2.72 18.52
CA LEU A 67 7.84 -1.79 18.43
C LEU A 67 7.06 -1.97 19.76
N PRO A 68 6.98 -0.95 20.64
CA PRO A 68 6.09 -1.06 21.77
C PRO A 68 4.75 -1.43 21.15
N PRO A 69 4.09 -2.51 21.61
CA PRO A 69 2.87 -2.96 20.98
C PRO A 69 2.02 -1.72 20.85
N MET A 70 1.60 -1.38 19.63
CA MET A 70 0.75 -0.23 19.37
C MET A 70 -0.60 -0.58 20.03
N ARG A 71 -0.61 -0.46 21.36
CA ARG A 71 -1.68 -0.85 22.25
C ARG A 71 -2.60 0.34 22.28
N LEU A 72 -3.58 0.32 21.39
CA LEU A 72 -4.85 0.87 21.79
C LEU A 72 -5.35 0.03 22.97
N SER A 73 -5.90 0.70 23.99
CA SER A 73 -6.42 0.12 25.23
C SER A 73 -7.06 -1.26 25.03
N GLY A 74 -6.46 -2.31 25.60
CA GLY A 74 -7.06 -3.66 25.59
C GLY A 74 -6.12 -4.83 25.26
N GLY A 75 -4.86 -4.58 24.88
CA GLY A 75 -3.86 -5.66 24.72
C GLY A 75 -3.91 -6.45 23.41
N HIS A 76 -4.79 -6.08 22.48
CA HIS A 76 -4.70 -6.53 21.08
C HIS A 76 -3.76 -5.63 20.27
N PRO A 77 -2.98 -6.19 19.33
CA PRO A 77 -2.27 -5.37 18.34
C PRO A 77 -3.30 -4.56 17.56
N SER A 78 -3.13 -3.24 17.54
CA SER A 78 -3.94 -2.37 16.67
C SER A 78 -3.29 -2.32 15.29
N PRO A 79 -4.06 -2.43 14.20
CA PRO A 79 -3.50 -2.30 12.85
C PRO A 79 -2.87 -0.91 12.70
N LEU A 80 -1.70 -0.88 12.06
CA LEU A 80 -1.09 0.36 11.61
C LEU A 80 -1.95 0.96 10.51
N HIS A 81 -1.98 2.29 10.40
CA HIS A 81 -2.79 2.98 9.41
C HIS A 81 -1.93 3.84 8.51
N LEU A 82 -1.96 3.54 7.21
CA LEU A 82 -1.24 4.32 6.18
C LEU A 82 -2.19 5.36 5.59
N LYS A 83 -2.02 6.63 6.00
CA LYS A 83 -2.79 7.74 5.44
C LYS A 83 -2.41 7.98 3.98
N LEU A 84 -3.42 8.09 3.13
CA LEU A 84 -3.26 8.35 1.71
C LEU A 84 -3.36 9.86 1.40
N ALA A 85 -3.10 10.22 0.15
CA ALA A 85 -3.17 11.60 -0.34
C ALA A 85 -3.67 11.63 -1.80
N GLY A 86 -4.14 12.80 -2.26
CA GLY A 86 -4.46 13.03 -3.68
C GLY A 86 -5.75 12.36 -4.20
N LEU A 87 -6.50 11.66 -3.35
CA LEU A 87 -7.76 11.02 -3.71
C LEU A 87 -8.92 12.03 -3.78
N ASP A 88 -10.01 11.62 -4.42
CA ASP A 88 -11.28 12.34 -4.35
C ASP A 88 -11.98 12.02 -3.01
N PRO A 89 -12.21 13.00 -2.12
CA PRO A 89 -12.76 12.74 -0.80
C PRO A 89 -14.16 12.11 -0.82
N GLU A 90 -14.98 12.41 -1.84
CA GLU A 90 -16.36 11.94 -1.93
C GLU A 90 -16.50 10.60 -2.66
N ALA A 91 -15.46 10.17 -3.35
CA ALA A 91 -15.45 8.92 -4.10
C ALA A 91 -15.24 7.71 -3.19
N VAL A 92 -15.78 6.56 -3.61
CA VAL A 92 -15.48 5.26 -3.00
C VAL A 92 -14.42 4.55 -3.84
N TYR A 93 -13.45 3.94 -3.20
CA TYR A 93 -12.35 3.21 -3.83
C TYR A 93 -12.32 1.77 -3.35
N ARG A 94 -12.25 0.83 -4.29
CA ARG A 94 -12.12 -0.62 -4.05
C ARG A 94 -10.72 -1.10 -4.41
N ALA A 95 -10.14 -1.94 -3.56
CA ALA A 95 -8.91 -2.66 -3.87
C ALA A 95 -9.20 -3.77 -4.91
N VAL A 96 -8.59 -3.65 -6.09
CA VAL A 96 -8.68 -4.65 -7.17
C VAL A 96 -7.43 -5.54 -7.26
N ASP A 97 -6.33 -5.10 -6.65
CA ASP A 97 -5.14 -5.91 -6.37
C ASP A 97 -4.65 -5.56 -4.95
N GLY A 98 -4.13 -6.54 -4.21
CA GLY A 98 -3.67 -6.38 -2.83
C GLY A 98 -4.71 -6.76 -1.77
N PRO A 99 -4.49 -6.40 -0.50
CA PRO A 99 -5.46 -6.64 0.58
C PRO A 99 -6.83 -6.05 0.25
N ALA A 100 -7.86 -6.89 0.31
CA ALA A 100 -9.21 -6.53 -0.10
C ALA A 100 -9.84 -5.48 0.81
N GLY A 101 -10.67 -4.63 0.21
CA GLY A 101 -11.54 -3.71 0.92
C GLY A 101 -12.03 -2.58 0.05
N GLU A 102 -12.91 -1.77 0.63
CA GLU A 102 -13.56 -0.65 -0.03
C GLU A 102 -13.75 0.49 0.98
N TRP A 103 -13.31 1.68 0.60
CA TRP A 103 -13.28 2.82 1.50
C TRP A 103 -13.56 4.12 0.74
N ARG A 104 -14.14 5.08 1.45
CA ARG A 104 -14.32 6.43 0.93
C ARG A 104 -12.99 7.19 0.94
N GLY A 105 -12.75 8.07 -0.04
CA GLY A 105 -11.47 8.73 -0.23
C GLY A 105 -11.06 9.61 0.96
N ASP A 106 -12.01 10.29 1.60
CA ASP A 106 -11.76 11.07 2.81
C ASP A 106 -11.35 10.20 4.01
N ILE A 107 -11.93 9.01 4.16
CA ILE A 107 -11.51 8.02 5.18
C ILE A 107 -10.08 7.54 4.90
N LEU A 108 -9.76 7.23 3.64
CA LEU A 108 -8.40 6.85 3.25
C LEU A 108 -7.36 7.95 3.52
N MET A 109 -7.73 9.22 3.35
CA MET A 109 -6.81 10.35 3.58
C MET A 109 -6.69 10.73 5.06
N ASN A 110 -7.77 10.62 5.86
CA ASN A 110 -7.78 11.05 7.26
C ASN A 110 -7.45 9.93 8.25
N VAL A 111 -7.94 8.71 7.99
CA VAL A 111 -7.76 7.52 8.84
C VAL A 111 -6.65 6.64 8.29
N GLY A 112 -6.71 6.27 7.01
CA GLY A 112 -5.69 5.46 6.33
C GLY A 112 -6.09 4.01 6.07
N LEU A 113 -5.27 3.31 5.26
CA LEU A 113 -5.40 1.88 5.02
C LEU A 113 -4.88 1.08 6.21
N PRO A 114 -5.63 0.10 6.73
CA PRO A 114 -5.12 -0.80 7.75
C PRO A 114 -4.08 -1.74 7.15
N TYR A 115 -2.97 -1.93 7.87
CA TYR A 115 -1.96 -2.91 7.51
C TYR A 115 -1.33 -3.54 8.76
N GLU A 116 -0.81 -4.75 8.56
CA GLU A 116 -0.05 -5.50 9.54
C GLU A 116 1.28 -5.89 8.90
N ILE A 117 2.34 -5.91 9.71
CA ILE A 117 3.65 -6.38 9.28
C ILE A 117 4.05 -7.47 10.25
N THR A 118 4.50 -8.59 9.70
CA THR A 118 4.88 -9.74 10.50
C THR A 118 6.35 -10.08 10.35
N THR A 119 7.00 -9.58 9.29
CA THR A 119 8.37 -9.96 8.93
C THR A 119 9.22 -8.78 8.47
N ASP A 120 10.54 -8.95 8.56
CA ASP A 120 11.52 -8.01 8.00
C ASP A 120 11.38 -7.92 6.47
N PHE A 121 11.68 -6.75 5.91
CA PHE A 121 11.68 -6.51 4.46
C PHE A 121 10.33 -6.75 3.74
N GLU A 122 9.22 -6.76 4.48
CA GLU A 122 7.89 -6.97 3.93
C GLU A 122 7.42 -5.73 3.14
N SER A 123 6.74 -5.97 2.02
CA SER A 123 6.10 -4.92 1.23
C SER A 123 4.66 -5.25 0.96
N ILE A 124 3.81 -4.23 1.00
CA ILE A 124 2.39 -4.35 0.69
C ILE A 124 2.07 -3.41 -0.48
N PHE A 125 1.25 -3.91 -1.39
CA PHE A 125 0.82 -3.18 -2.56
C PHE A 125 -0.71 -3.16 -2.62
N TRP A 126 -1.27 -2.01 -2.95
CA TRP A 126 -2.69 -1.86 -3.29
C TRP A 126 -2.84 -1.23 -4.66
N HIS A 127 -3.82 -1.72 -5.42
CA HIS A 127 -4.36 -1.02 -6.57
C HIS A 127 -5.81 -0.68 -6.28
N LEU A 128 -6.09 0.60 -6.11
CA LEU A 128 -7.41 1.13 -5.76
C LEU A 128 -8.07 1.68 -7.02
N LYS A 129 -9.34 1.34 -7.24
CA LYS A 129 -10.16 1.91 -8.32
C LYS A 129 -11.42 2.53 -7.74
N ARG A 130 -11.76 3.72 -8.23
CA ARG A 130 -13.04 4.38 -7.95
C ARG A 130 -14.18 3.48 -8.43
N VAL A 131 -15.20 3.32 -7.59
CA VAL A 131 -16.41 2.52 -7.87
C VAL A 131 -17.55 3.41 -8.34
#